data_AF-A0AAD5LYL3-F1
#
_entry.id   AF-A0AAD5LYL3-F1
#
_cell.length_a   1.000
_cell.length_b   1.000
_cell.length_c   1.000
_cell.angle_alpha   90.00
_cell.angle_beta   90.00
_cell.angle_gamma   90.00
#
_symmetry.space_group_name_H-M   'P 1'
#
loop_
_entity.id
_entity.type
_entity.pdbx_description
1 polymer ?
#
loop_
_entity_poly.entity_id
_entity_poly.type
_entity_poly.pdbx_seq_one_letter_code
_entity_poly.pdbx_strand_id
1 'polypeptide(L)'
;MNLLKMDSTAKMRDVMGEIFGTMFLDGVVLYKSKDSATRSHESLSVNWMALQSSKPHLPHRDYVFLRYGDVFEKNADNGSVYGSSGSGLYVGASIWESIELDGCAPLPASQNVVRLRLRRCGIVVEEMNHEDSLKISLFLSESHSGRATVSSLTKQWMTKMVSCVTMISDIMVSKALASQNILTKKQFVKDGITCHICQVLRDEER
;
A
#
# COMPACT_ATOMS: atom_id res chain seq x y z
N MET A 1 4.02 -9.36 -3.59
CA MET A 1 3.62 -7.93 -3.48
C MET A 1 2.13 -7.76 -3.12
N ASN A 2 1.69 -8.31 -1.98
CA ASN A 2 0.27 -8.23 -1.57
C ASN A 2 -0.12 -6.87 -0.97
N LEU A 3 0.85 -6.12 -0.41
CA LEU A 3 0.63 -4.79 0.17
C LEU A 3 0.08 -3.79 -0.84
N LEU A 4 0.53 -3.86 -2.09
CA LEU A 4 -0.01 -2.97 -3.09
C LEU A 4 -1.45 -3.34 -3.41
N LYS A 5 -1.91 -4.59 -3.42
CA LYS A 5 -3.27 -4.93 -3.90
C LYS A 5 -4.35 -4.78 -2.81
N MET A 6 -5.19 -3.74 -2.90
CA MET A 6 -6.19 -3.35 -1.88
C MET A 6 -7.62 -3.46 -2.44
N ASP A 7 -7.96 -4.64 -2.94
CA ASP A 7 -9.17 -4.86 -3.74
C ASP A 7 -10.46 -5.02 -2.94
N SER A 8 -10.36 -5.16 -1.62
CA SER A 8 -11.51 -5.32 -0.72
C SER A 8 -11.36 -4.40 0.47
N THR A 9 -12.49 -4.02 1.08
CA THR A 9 -12.51 -3.17 2.27
C THR A 9 -11.66 -3.73 3.40
N ALA A 10 -11.67 -5.05 3.61
CA ALA A 10 -10.83 -5.70 4.62
C ALA A 10 -9.33 -5.50 4.32
N LYS A 11 -8.89 -5.73 3.08
CA LYS A 11 -7.49 -5.55 2.68
C LYS A 11 -7.07 -4.09 2.71
N MET A 12 -7.94 -3.17 2.31
CA MET A 12 -7.67 -1.74 2.37
C MET A 12 -7.47 -1.28 3.81
N ARG A 13 -8.37 -1.68 4.73
CA ARG A 13 -8.26 -1.35 6.16
C ARG A 13 -6.99 -1.91 6.79
N ASP A 14 -6.66 -3.16 6.46
CA ASP A 14 -5.46 -3.82 6.92
C ASP A 14 -4.19 -3.07 6.46
N VAL A 15 -4.05 -2.87 5.14
CA VAL A 15 -2.87 -2.22 4.56
C VAL A 15 -2.75 -0.75 4.98
N MET A 16 -3.82 0.04 4.85
CA MET A 16 -3.77 1.47 5.19
C MET A 16 -3.65 1.67 6.71
N GLY A 17 -4.27 0.80 7.51
CA GLY A 17 -4.16 0.81 8.96
C GLY A 17 -2.74 0.49 9.43
N GLU A 18 -2.04 -0.43 8.78
CA GLU A 18 -0.63 -0.67 9.05
C GLU A 18 0.24 0.52 8.59
N ILE A 19 0.08 0.98 7.35
CA ILE A 19 0.93 2.03 6.78
C ILE A 19 0.79 3.34 7.53
N PHE A 20 -0.42 3.73 7.94
CA PHE A 20 -0.69 5.04 8.57
C PHE A 20 -0.96 4.95 10.07
N GLY A 21 -1.08 3.74 10.64
CA GLY A 21 -1.30 3.53 12.06
C GLY A 21 -2.49 4.33 12.59
N THR A 22 -2.27 5.04 13.69
CA THR A 22 -3.28 5.89 14.34
C THR A 22 -3.83 7.03 13.48
N MET A 23 -3.13 7.39 12.39
CA MET A 23 -3.62 8.41 11.46
C MET A 23 -4.76 7.87 10.58
N PHE A 24 -4.86 6.56 10.38
CA PHE A 24 -5.95 5.94 9.64
C PHE A 24 -7.16 5.73 10.54
N LEU A 25 -8.30 6.30 10.16
CA LEU A 25 -9.56 6.16 10.91
C LEU A 25 -10.42 5.03 10.33
N ASP A 26 -10.64 5.07 9.02
CA ASP A 26 -11.37 4.01 8.29
C ASP A 26 -11.11 4.12 6.77
N GLY A 27 -11.46 3.06 6.05
CA GLY A 27 -11.42 3.01 4.60
C GLY A 27 -12.39 1.95 4.05
N VAL A 28 -12.94 2.23 2.87
CA VAL A 28 -13.91 1.37 2.18
C VAL A 28 -13.59 1.33 0.69
N VAL A 29 -13.62 0.13 0.11
CA VAL A 29 -13.58 -0.04 -1.35
C VAL A 29 -15.00 0.11 -1.87
N LEU A 30 -15.27 1.21 -2.58
CA LEU A 30 -16.58 1.54 -3.15
C LEU A 30 -16.83 0.77 -4.46
N TYR A 31 -15.76 0.55 -5.23
CA TYR A 31 -15.81 -0.18 -6.49
C TYR A 31 -14.48 -0.88 -6.74
N LYS A 32 -14.53 -2.09 -7.28
CA LYS A 32 -13.37 -2.82 -7.79
C LYS A 32 -13.58 -3.13 -9.27
N SER A 33 -12.60 -2.79 -10.10
CA SER A 33 -12.59 -3.24 -11.49
C SER A 33 -12.40 -4.75 -11.58
N LYS A 34 -12.85 -5.35 -12.68
CA LYS A 34 -12.48 -6.73 -13.02
C LYS A 34 -10.98 -6.81 -13.21
N ASP A 35 -10.40 -7.94 -12.80
CA ASP A 35 -8.98 -8.20 -13.00
C ASP A 35 -8.67 -8.27 -14.51
N SER A 36 -7.53 -7.72 -14.90
CA SER A 36 -7.10 -7.65 -16.29
C SER A 36 -6.55 -9.01 -16.74
N ALA A 37 -7.01 -9.50 -17.90
CA ALA A 37 -6.54 -10.78 -18.44
C ALA A 37 -5.09 -10.71 -18.95
N THR A 38 -4.63 -9.51 -19.33
CA THR A 38 -3.29 -9.29 -19.89
C THR A 38 -2.29 -8.78 -18.84
N ARG A 39 -2.77 -8.18 -17.75
CA ARG A 39 -1.94 -7.62 -16.67
C ARG A 39 -2.34 -8.21 -15.33
N SER A 40 -1.68 -9.30 -14.94
CA SER A 40 -2.01 -10.06 -13.71
C SER A 40 -1.86 -9.25 -12.42
N HIS A 41 -0.99 -8.24 -12.41
CA HIS A 41 -0.71 -7.39 -11.25
C HIS A 41 -1.51 -6.09 -11.23
N GLU A 42 -2.24 -5.79 -12.32
CA GLU A 42 -3.05 -4.60 -12.41
C GLU A 42 -4.26 -4.70 -11.48
N SER A 43 -4.50 -3.62 -10.74
CA SER A 43 -5.67 -3.46 -9.87
C SER A 43 -6.17 -2.03 -9.94
N LEU A 44 -7.47 -1.88 -10.16
CA LEU A 44 -8.14 -0.59 -10.21
C LEU A 44 -9.34 -0.61 -9.26
N SER A 45 -9.44 0.39 -8.40
CA SER A 45 -10.54 0.51 -7.44
C SER A 45 -10.89 1.97 -7.14
N VAL A 46 -12.13 2.22 -6.78
CA VAL A 46 -12.56 3.50 -6.18
C VAL A 46 -12.70 3.30 -4.68
N ASN A 47 -12.11 4.20 -3.91
CA ASN A 47 -11.95 4.07 -2.48
C ASN A 47 -12.41 5.33 -1.76
N TRP A 48 -12.98 5.14 -0.58
CA TRP A 48 -13.16 6.19 0.41
C TRP A 48 -12.23 5.94 1.59
N MET A 49 -11.60 6.98 2.12
CA MET A 49 -10.70 6.88 3.28
C MET A 49 -10.86 8.10 4.18
N ALA A 50 -10.84 7.88 5.50
CA ALA A 50 -10.79 8.92 6.51
C ALA A 50 -9.46 8.88 7.28
N LEU A 51 -8.85 10.04 7.47
CA LEU A 51 -7.61 10.24 8.18
C LEU A 51 -7.76 11.27 9.30
N GLN A 52 -7.07 11.01 10.41
CA GLN A 52 -7.04 11.90 11.56
C GLN A 52 -6.39 13.25 11.21
N SER A 53 -6.88 14.31 11.85
CA SER A 53 -6.25 15.62 11.76
C SER A 53 -4.95 15.72 12.56
N SER A 54 -4.17 16.80 12.39
CA SER A 54 -2.94 17.00 13.18
C SER A 54 -3.21 17.19 14.68
N LYS A 55 -4.42 17.66 15.04
CA LYS A 55 -4.89 17.86 16.42
C LYS A 55 -6.32 17.32 16.61
N PRO A 56 -6.71 16.88 17.82
CA PRO A 56 -8.00 16.22 18.05
C PRO A 56 -9.25 17.09 17.81
N HIS A 57 -9.17 18.40 18.08
CA HIS A 57 -10.30 19.33 17.92
C HIS A 57 -10.49 19.81 16.49
N LEU A 58 -9.56 19.49 15.58
CA LEU A 58 -9.66 19.89 14.19
C LEU A 58 -10.48 18.87 13.40
N PRO A 59 -11.21 19.31 12.37
CA PRO A 59 -11.90 18.39 11.50
C PRO A 59 -10.93 17.36 10.90
N HIS A 60 -11.36 16.11 10.91
CA HIS A 60 -10.67 15.01 10.23
C HIS A 60 -10.81 15.18 8.71
N ARG A 61 -10.04 14.41 7.96
CA ARG A 61 -9.99 14.50 6.50
C ARG A 61 -10.59 13.26 5.90
N ASP A 62 -11.48 13.39 4.94
CA ASP A 62 -11.86 12.26 4.09
C ASP A 62 -11.56 12.52 2.61
N TYR A 63 -11.39 11.42 1.90
CA TYR A 63 -11.02 11.41 0.49
C TYR A 63 -11.83 10.35 -0.22
N VAL A 64 -12.31 10.69 -1.42
CA VAL A 64 -12.76 9.72 -2.42
C VAL A 64 -11.75 9.75 -3.56
N PHE A 65 -11.20 8.60 -3.90
CA PHE A 65 -10.12 8.53 -4.88
C PHE A 65 -10.16 7.25 -5.70
N LEU A 66 -9.75 7.40 -6.96
CA LEU A 66 -9.36 6.30 -7.80
C LEU A 66 -7.98 5.84 -7.35
N ARG A 67 -7.84 4.54 -7.20
CA ARG A 67 -6.59 3.88 -6.89
C ARG A 67 -6.24 2.95 -8.03
N TYR A 68 -5.08 3.18 -8.64
CA TYR A 68 -4.48 2.31 -9.63
C TYR A 68 -3.28 1.62 -9.00
N GLY A 69 -3.12 0.33 -9.26
CA GLY A 69 -2.04 -0.50 -8.77
C GLY A 69 -1.49 -1.36 -9.88
N ASP A 70 -0.17 -1.46 -10.01
CA ASP A 70 0.43 -2.42 -10.94
C ASP A 70 1.88 -2.71 -10.58
N VAL A 71 2.42 -3.77 -11.18
CA VAL A 71 3.81 -4.17 -11.12
C VAL A 71 4.32 -4.39 -12.53
N PHE A 72 5.41 -3.73 -12.87
CA PHE A 72 6.01 -3.81 -14.20
C PHE A 72 7.52 -4.01 -14.08
N GLU A 73 8.09 -4.70 -15.06
CA GLU A 73 9.54 -4.85 -15.18
C GLU A 73 10.15 -3.52 -15.61
N LYS A 74 11.28 -3.16 -15.00
CA LYS A 74 12.04 -1.98 -15.35
C LYS A 74 12.73 -2.21 -16.68
N ASN A 75 12.47 -1.34 -17.65
CA ASN A 75 13.21 -1.31 -18.89
C ASN A 75 14.68 -1.00 -18.60
N ALA A 76 15.60 -1.84 -19.09
CA ALA A 76 17.03 -1.65 -18.90
C ALA A 76 17.55 -0.33 -19.53
N ASP A 77 16.85 0.16 -20.57
CA ASP A 77 17.20 1.40 -21.26
C ASP A 77 16.25 2.55 -20.88
N ASN A 78 16.80 3.56 -20.22
CA ASN A 78 16.17 4.87 -19.99
C ASN A 78 15.96 5.67 -21.31
N GLY A 79 15.33 5.09 -22.34
CA GLY A 79 15.07 5.85 -23.58
C GLY A 79 14.57 5.09 -24.81
N SER A 80 14.42 3.77 -24.78
CA SER A 80 13.97 3.00 -25.96
C SER A 80 12.60 2.36 -25.71
N VAL A 81 11.60 2.81 -26.46
CA VAL A 81 10.21 2.28 -26.44
C VAL A 81 10.12 0.86 -27.02
N TYR A 82 11.21 0.29 -27.53
CA TYR A 82 11.22 -0.99 -28.27
C TYR A 82 12.44 -1.88 -27.99
N GLY A 83 12.94 -1.93 -26.75
CA GLY A 83 13.99 -2.86 -26.34
C GLY A 83 13.44 -4.00 -25.48
N SER A 84 13.32 -5.21 -26.03
CA SER A 84 12.84 -6.42 -25.32
C SER A 84 13.85 -7.05 -24.34
N SER A 85 14.82 -6.29 -23.84
CA SER A 85 15.78 -6.76 -22.85
C SER A 85 15.43 -6.13 -21.51
N GLY A 86 14.53 -6.78 -20.78
CA GLY A 86 14.16 -6.39 -19.43
C GLY A 86 15.36 -6.49 -18.49
N SER A 87 15.43 -5.60 -17.50
CA SER A 87 16.54 -5.60 -16.53
C SER A 87 16.44 -6.73 -15.49
N GLY A 88 15.33 -7.49 -15.48
CA GLY A 88 15.00 -8.43 -14.42
C GLY A 88 14.55 -7.79 -13.11
N LEU A 89 14.59 -6.45 -13.01
CA LEU A 89 14.13 -5.70 -11.84
C LEU A 89 12.67 -5.25 -11.99
N TYR A 90 11.95 -5.19 -10.88
CA TYR A 90 10.55 -4.78 -10.86
C TYR A 90 10.31 -3.44 -10.18
N VAL A 91 9.27 -2.75 -10.64
CA VAL A 91 8.70 -1.56 -10.02
C VAL A 91 7.23 -1.80 -9.76
N GLY A 92 6.83 -1.66 -8.50
CA GLY A 92 5.44 -1.64 -8.07
C GLY A 92 4.96 -0.22 -7.81
N ALA A 93 3.76 0.12 -8.30
CA ALA A 93 3.14 1.40 -8.02
C ALA A 93 1.73 1.23 -7.47
N SER A 94 1.35 2.07 -6.52
CA SER A 94 -0.02 2.27 -6.07
C SER A 94 -0.32 3.76 -6.07
N ILE A 95 -1.00 4.24 -7.11
CA ILE A 95 -1.31 5.65 -7.35
C ILE A 95 -2.72 5.97 -6.86
N TRP A 96 -2.89 7.11 -6.20
CA TRP A 96 -4.14 7.61 -5.65
C TRP A 96 -4.44 9.00 -6.21
N GLU A 97 -5.62 9.15 -6.80
CA GLU A 97 -6.07 10.39 -7.41
C GLU A 97 -7.53 10.67 -7.03
N SER A 98 -7.79 11.82 -6.40
CA SER A 98 -9.15 12.13 -5.95
C SER A 98 -10.11 12.43 -7.10
N ILE A 99 -11.24 11.75 -7.08
CA ILE A 99 -12.31 11.86 -8.07
C ILE A 99 -13.58 12.40 -7.44
N GLU A 100 -14.46 12.94 -8.28
CA GLU A 100 -15.85 13.19 -7.93
C GLU A 100 -16.67 11.96 -8.31
N LEU A 101 -17.51 11.48 -7.40
CA LEU A 101 -18.31 10.28 -7.57
C LEU A 101 -19.75 10.59 -7.18
N ASP A 102 -20.66 10.39 -8.13
CA ASP A 102 -22.08 10.56 -7.90
C ASP A 102 -22.56 9.61 -6.79
N GLY A 103 -23.42 10.12 -5.91
CA GLY A 103 -23.88 9.36 -4.74
C GLY A 103 -22.87 9.27 -3.59
N CYS A 104 -21.68 9.87 -3.71
CA CYS A 104 -20.68 9.94 -2.63
C CYS A 104 -20.39 11.38 -2.19
N ALA A 105 -21.45 12.08 -1.78
CA ALA A 105 -21.37 13.43 -1.26
C ALA A 105 -20.46 13.52 -0.01
N PRO A 106 -19.92 14.71 0.31
CA PRO A 106 -19.26 14.94 1.60
C PRO A 106 -20.16 14.55 2.77
N LEU A 107 -19.55 14.03 3.84
CA LEU A 107 -20.27 13.67 5.05
C LEU A 107 -20.92 14.91 5.71
N PRO A 108 -22.02 14.74 6.47
CA PRO A 108 -22.64 15.84 7.21
C PRO A 108 -21.67 16.50 8.19
N ALA A 109 -21.83 17.81 8.40
CA ALA A 109 -20.96 18.60 9.29
C ALA A 109 -20.90 18.05 10.73
N SER A 110 -21.94 17.33 11.18
CA SER A 110 -21.99 16.69 12.50
C SER A 110 -20.92 15.61 12.69
N GLN A 111 -20.32 15.09 11.61
CA GLN A 111 -19.24 14.10 11.67
C GLN A 111 -17.86 14.74 11.88
N ASN A 112 -17.74 16.07 11.87
CA ASN A 112 -16.48 16.81 12.03
C ASN A 112 -15.36 16.30 11.07
N VAL A 113 -15.74 16.04 9.81
CA VAL A 113 -14.86 15.57 8.73
C VAL A 113 -15.00 16.53 7.55
N VAL A 114 -13.90 16.79 6.85
CA VAL A 114 -13.85 17.65 5.66
C VAL A 114 -13.31 16.86 4.46
N ARG A 115 -14.07 16.90 3.37
CA ARG A 115 -13.67 16.31 2.07
C ARG A 115 -12.57 17.12 1.45
N LEU A 116 -11.41 16.48 1.26
CA LEU A 116 -10.25 17.05 0.60
C LEU A 116 -9.87 16.20 -0.62
N ARG A 117 -8.87 16.67 -1.38
CA ARG A 117 -8.46 16.04 -2.64
C ARG A 117 -6.98 15.72 -2.65
N LEU A 118 -6.67 14.44 -2.80
CA LEU A 118 -5.35 13.92 -3.13
C LEU A 118 -5.06 14.15 -4.61
N ARG A 119 -3.82 14.50 -4.92
CA ARG A 119 -3.32 14.67 -6.29
C ARG A 119 -2.00 13.94 -6.46
N ARG A 120 -1.89 13.04 -7.44
CA ARG A 120 -0.65 12.30 -7.75
C ARG A 120 -0.01 11.70 -6.49
N CYS A 121 -0.85 11.17 -5.60
CA CYS A 121 -0.39 10.56 -4.36
C CYS A 121 -0.14 9.08 -4.60
N GLY A 122 0.58 8.43 -3.69
CA GLY A 122 0.77 6.99 -3.76
C GLY A 122 2.13 6.51 -3.31
N ILE A 123 2.32 5.20 -3.44
CA ILE A 123 3.55 4.51 -3.06
C ILE A 123 4.17 3.89 -4.32
N VAL A 124 5.47 4.09 -4.48
CA VAL A 124 6.29 3.43 -5.49
C VAL A 124 7.34 2.59 -4.78
N VAL A 125 7.47 1.33 -5.18
CA VAL A 125 8.46 0.37 -4.67
C VAL A 125 9.33 -0.05 -5.84
N GLU A 126 10.63 0.18 -5.75
CA GLU A 126 11.59 -0.12 -6.80
C GLU A 126 12.61 -1.14 -6.28
N GLU A 127 12.86 -2.20 -7.05
CA GLU A 127 14.02 -3.06 -6.84
C GLU A 127 15.29 -2.36 -7.33
N MET A 128 16.36 -2.48 -6.55
CA MET A 128 17.64 -1.85 -6.83
C MET A 128 18.64 -2.87 -7.38
N ASN A 129 19.51 -2.44 -8.29
CA ASN A 129 20.52 -3.30 -8.95
C ASN A 129 21.55 -3.92 -8.00
N HIS A 130 21.68 -3.40 -6.78
CA HIS A 130 22.72 -3.80 -5.83
C HIS A 130 22.09 -4.03 -4.44
N GLU A 131 22.51 -5.11 -3.79
CA GLU A 131 22.23 -5.45 -2.37
C GLU A 131 20.82 -5.92 -1.99
N ASP A 132 20.10 -6.67 -2.85
CA ASP A 132 18.75 -7.21 -2.54
C ASP A 132 17.83 -6.18 -1.85
N SER A 133 17.97 -4.92 -2.27
CA SER A 133 17.41 -3.77 -1.56
C SER A 133 16.20 -3.22 -2.31
N LEU A 134 15.21 -2.76 -1.53
CA LEU A 134 14.00 -2.12 -2.04
C LEU A 134 14.01 -0.65 -1.67
N LYS A 135 13.71 0.21 -2.64
CA LYS A 135 13.48 1.64 -2.42
C LYS A 135 11.98 1.91 -2.41
N ILE A 136 11.48 2.46 -1.31
CA ILE A 136 10.06 2.80 -1.13
C ILE A 136 9.92 4.32 -1.10
N SER A 137 9.09 4.87 -1.98
CA SER A 137 8.81 6.30 -2.09
C SER A 137 7.32 6.58 -1.88
N LEU A 138 6.99 7.46 -0.93
CA LEU A 138 5.63 8.01 -0.78
C LEU A 138 5.55 9.39 -1.42
N PHE A 139 4.55 9.58 -2.27
CA PHE A 139 4.16 10.88 -2.80
C PHE A 139 2.86 11.32 -2.14
N LEU A 140 2.85 12.53 -1.58
CA LEU A 140 1.68 13.09 -0.92
C LEU A 140 1.50 14.57 -1.33
N SER A 141 0.34 14.88 -1.88
CA SER A 141 -0.07 16.23 -2.26
C SER A 141 -1.57 16.38 -2.03
N GLU A 142 -1.95 17.40 -1.26
CA GLU A 142 -3.33 17.71 -0.92
C GLU A 142 -3.69 19.10 -1.41
N SER A 143 -4.74 19.20 -2.24
CA SER A 143 -5.25 20.47 -2.73
C SER A 143 -6.10 21.16 -1.66
N HIS A 144 -5.84 22.45 -1.45
CA HIS A 144 -6.64 23.32 -0.58
C HIS A 144 -7.15 24.49 -1.41
N SER A 145 -8.42 24.44 -1.82
CA SER A 145 -9.02 25.53 -2.59
C SER A 145 -9.05 26.83 -1.78
N GLY A 146 -8.79 27.96 -2.45
CA GLY A 146 -8.91 29.29 -1.85
C GLY A 146 -7.81 29.69 -0.85
N ARG A 147 -6.73 28.91 -0.72
CA ARG A 147 -5.56 29.27 0.12
C ARG A 147 -4.32 29.46 -0.72
N ALA A 148 -3.70 30.63 -0.63
CA ALA A 148 -2.42 30.92 -1.30
C ALA A 148 -1.22 30.23 -0.64
N THR A 149 -1.32 29.87 0.65
CA THR A 149 -0.22 29.27 1.42
C THR A 149 -0.68 28.05 2.22
N VAL A 150 0.24 27.11 2.41
CA VAL A 150 0.02 25.90 3.20
C VAL A 150 0.12 26.23 4.69
N SER A 151 -0.94 25.92 5.45
CA SER A 151 -0.99 26.19 6.89
C SER A 151 0.05 25.37 7.68
N SER A 152 0.48 25.87 8.84
CA SER A 152 1.37 25.13 9.75
C SER A 152 0.76 23.79 10.20
N LEU A 153 -0.56 23.74 10.39
CA LEU A 153 -1.30 22.53 10.75
C LEU A 153 -1.30 21.49 9.63
N THR A 154 -1.40 21.94 8.37
CA THR A 154 -1.27 21.06 7.19
C THR A 154 0.15 20.52 7.09
N LYS A 155 1.17 21.37 7.25
CA LYS A 155 2.58 20.94 7.25
C LYS A 155 2.83 19.87 8.32
N GLN A 156 2.40 20.13 9.55
CA GLN A 156 2.52 19.17 10.65
C GLN A 156 1.83 17.84 10.35
N TRP A 157 0.63 17.89 9.75
CA TRP A 157 -0.07 16.68 9.36
C TRP A 157 0.68 15.90 8.26
N MET A 158 1.19 16.59 7.22
CA MET A 158 1.98 15.95 6.17
C MET A 158 3.25 15.31 6.73
N THR A 159 3.94 15.97 7.66
CA THR A 159 5.11 15.39 8.36
C THR A 159 4.75 14.11 9.10
N LYS A 160 3.61 14.08 9.81
CA LYS A 160 3.12 12.86 10.46
C LYS A 160 2.84 11.76 9.44
N MET A 161 2.14 12.07 8.35
CA MET A 161 1.84 11.10 7.29
C MET A 161 3.11 10.49 6.68
N VAL A 162 4.12 11.31 6.38
CA VAL A 162 5.41 10.84 5.86
C VAL A 162 6.16 10.01 6.90
N SER A 163 6.09 10.36 8.19
CA SER A 163 6.72 9.56 9.25
C SER A 163 6.12 8.16 9.38
N CYS A 164 4.86 7.95 9.03
CA CYS A 164 4.27 6.61 9.07
C CYS A 164 4.92 5.65 8.04
N VAL A 165 5.43 6.19 6.92
CA VAL A 165 6.09 5.41 5.86
C VAL A 165 7.39 4.76 6.33
N THR A 166 8.08 5.35 7.33
CA THR A 166 9.32 4.78 7.84
C THR A 166 9.10 3.43 8.53
N MET A 167 7.85 3.10 8.88
CA MET A 167 7.48 1.82 9.49
C MET A 167 7.19 0.71 8.47
N ILE A 168 7.17 1.02 7.16
CA ILE A 168 6.79 0.04 6.12
C ILE A 168 7.73 -1.15 6.09
N SER A 169 9.04 -0.97 6.32
CA SER A 169 9.99 -2.07 6.40
C SER A 169 9.60 -3.08 7.48
N ASP A 170 9.24 -2.58 8.67
CA ASP A 170 8.90 -3.40 9.83
C ASP A 170 7.58 -4.14 9.60
N ILE A 171 6.62 -3.47 8.94
CA ILE A 171 5.34 -4.07 8.52
C ILE A 171 5.59 -5.20 7.52
N MET A 172 6.47 -4.98 6.53
CA MET A 172 6.82 -6.00 5.53
C MET A 172 7.45 -7.22 6.18
N VAL A 173 8.42 -7.03 7.08
CA VAL A 173 9.06 -8.13 7.82
C VAL A 173 8.05 -8.85 8.70
N SER A 174 7.22 -8.11 9.44
CA SER A 174 6.19 -8.69 10.31
C SER A 174 5.19 -9.53 9.52
N LYS A 175 4.74 -9.06 8.35
CA LYS A 175 3.86 -9.83 7.46
C LYS A 175 4.55 -11.04 6.87
N ALA A 176 5.81 -10.92 6.47
CA ALA A 176 6.58 -12.06 5.97
C ALA A 176 6.67 -13.14 7.06
N LEU A 177 7.04 -12.78 8.29
CA LEU A 177 7.12 -13.69 9.42
C LEU A 177 5.76 -14.29 9.80
N ALA A 178 4.69 -13.49 9.80
CA ALA A 178 3.33 -13.98 10.10
C ALA A 178 2.79 -14.95 9.03
N SER A 179 3.27 -14.82 7.79
CA SER A 179 2.93 -15.74 6.70
C SER A 179 3.74 -17.05 6.74
N GLN A 180 4.81 -17.12 7.54
CA GLN A 180 5.54 -18.36 7.73
C GLN A 180 4.74 -19.30 8.62
N ASN A 181 4.60 -20.55 8.18
CA ASN A 181 4.04 -21.60 9.03
C ASN A 181 5.02 -21.87 10.17
N ILE A 182 4.68 -21.45 11.39
CA ILE A 182 5.42 -21.84 12.58
C ILE A 182 5.24 -23.35 12.72
N LEU A 183 6.34 -24.09 12.58
CA LEU A 183 6.36 -25.53 12.78
C LEU A 183 5.75 -25.87 14.15
N THR A 184 4.68 -26.66 14.14
CA THR A 184 3.97 -27.05 15.36
C THR A 184 4.78 -28.10 16.13
N LYS A 185 4.58 -28.21 17.46
CA LYS A 185 5.21 -29.27 18.28
C LYS A 185 5.02 -30.70 17.72
N LYS A 186 3.94 -30.95 16.96
CA LYS A 186 3.67 -32.22 16.29
C LYS A 186 4.56 -32.47 15.06
N GLN A 187 5.08 -31.42 14.43
CA GLN A 187 6.08 -31.49 13.35
C GLN A 187 7.52 -31.58 13.90
N PHE A 188 7.72 -31.22 15.17
CA PHE A 188 8.94 -31.46 15.94
C PHE A 188 8.91 -32.78 16.72
N VAL A 189 8.13 -33.78 16.29
CA VAL A 189 8.24 -35.12 16.87
C VAL A 189 9.62 -35.66 16.48
N LYS A 190 10.51 -35.71 17.47
CA LYS A 190 11.80 -36.38 17.34
C LYS A 190 11.54 -37.87 17.16
N ASP A 191 11.61 -38.36 15.92
CA ASP A 191 11.87 -39.77 15.68
C ASP A 191 13.38 -40.01 15.84
N GLY A 192 13.83 -40.03 17.10
CA GLY A 192 15.23 -40.32 17.44
C GLY A 192 16.24 -39.32 16.86
N ILE A 193 17.20 -39.83 16.06
CA ILE A 193 18.38 -39.10 15.55
C ILE A 193 18.06 -38.34 14.25
N THR A 194 16.87 -38.53 13.68
CA THR A 194 16.51 -38.02 12.35
C THR A 194 15.38 -37.00 12.44
N CYS A 195 15.60 -35.82 11.86
CA CYS A 195 14.59 -34.79 11.72
C CYS A 195 13.62 -35.18 10.59
N HIS A 196 12.33 -35.37 10.90
CA HIS A 196 11.28 -35.78 9.96
C HIS A 196 11.16 -34.81 8.76
N ILE A 197 11.41 -33.51 8.98
CA ILE A 197 11.40 -32.49 7.91
C ILE A 197 12.56 -32.71 6.92
N CYS A 198 13.75 -33.05 7.43
CA CYS A 198 14.93 -33.32 6.60
C CYS A 198 14.87 -34.68 5.88
N GLN A 199 13.91 -35.55 6.23
CA GLN A 199 13.65 -36.82 5.55
C GLN A 199 12.67 -36.61 4.40
N VAL A 200 11.55 -35.94 4.66
CA VAL A 200 10.53 -35.64 3.62
C VAL A 200 11.12 -34.84 2.46
N LEU A 201 11.95 -33.82 2.75
CA LEU A 201 12.62 -33.05 1.71
C LEU A 201 13.64 -33.86 0.89
N ARG A 202 14.22 -34.93 1.46
CA ARG A 202 15.15 -35.82 0.75
C ARG A 202 14.45 -36.84 -0.14
N ASP A 203 13.21 -37.18 0.17
CA ASP A 203 12.40 -38.12 -0.61
C ASP A 203 11.71 -37.43 -1.79
N GLU A 204 11.47 -36.11 -1.74
CA GLU A 204 10.97 -35.32 -2.88
C GLU A 204 12.05 -35.01 -3.94
N GLU A 205 13.33 -35.21 -3.61
CA GLU A 205 14.47 -35.03 -4.54
C GLU A 205 14.90 -36.35 -5.24
N ARG A 206 14.15 -37.45 -5.08
CA ARG A 206 14.36 -38.74 -5.76
C ARG A 206 13.26 -39.06 -6.76
#